data_AF-A0A087TNQ3-F1
#
_entry.id   AF-A0A087TNQ3-F1
#
_cell.length_a   1.000
_cell.length_b   1.000
_cell.length_c   1.000
_cell.angle_alpha   90.00
_cell.angle_beta   90.00
_cell.angle_gamma   90.00
#
_symmetry.space_group_name_H-M   'P 1'
#
loop_
_entity.id
_entity.type
_entity.pdbx_description
1 polymer ?
#
loop_
_entity_poly.entity_id
_entity_poly.type
_entity_poly.pdbx_seq_one_letter_code
_entity_poly.pdbx_strand_id
1 'polypeptide(L)'
;MENLRIVLDSVLPHVRFLAMTAEEFCKGPAKNGLLSKDECYAIFMNLAIPGIVPMPKGLSSDMTKRTVPPDFFISTRFKPTGFHSPVRPIRVCGIRFTVTNHDIFLVGVGFPVRLDTNYFSVRQPKFDGSLRFLYKIQEDKIEREDMSVSFSLARDKDVRLRLRKTYYVRKGIECELELHVNSMLAEDVVIPNMRNRKKEDTVDGITFHFHQFNR
;
A
#
# COMPACT_ATOMS: atom_id res chain seq x y z
N MET A 1 16.19 -16.11 29.64
CA MET A 1 14.82 -16.21 29.07
C MET A 1 13.92 -15.06 29.53
N GLU A 2 14.07 -14.52 30.75
CA GLU A 2 13.39 -13.31 31.23
C GLU A 2 13.45 -12.11 30.27
N ASN A 3 14.59 -11.92 29.59
CA ASN A 3 14.79 -10.75 28.72
C ASN A 3 13.81 -10.66 27.54
N LEU A 4 13.39 -11.79 26.94
CA LEU A 4 12.52 -11.74 25.76
C LEU A 4 11.09 -11.34 26.12
N ARG A 5 10.59 -11.86 27.25
CA ARG A 5 9.26 -11.53 27.75
C ARG A 5 9.19 -10.07 28.19
N ILE A 6 10.20 -9.59 28.90
CA ILE A 6 10.29 -8.18 29.32
C ILE A 6 10.25 -7.24 28.11
N VAL A 7 10.99 -7.55 27.04
CA VAL A 7 11.01 -6.73 25.82
C VAL A 7 9.67 -6.76 25.07
N LEU A 8 8.94 -7.87 25.13
CA LEU A 8 7.68 -8.06 24.40
C LEU A 8 6.42 -7.78 25.23
N ASP A 9 6.55 -7.41 26.51
CA ASP A 9 5.43 -7.29 27.43
C ASP A 9 4.38 -6.28 26.95
N SER A 10 4.81 -5.15 26.36
CA SER A 10 3.93 -4.15 25.77
C SER A 10 3.22 -4.63 24.49
N VAL A 11 3.72 -5.69 23.86
CA VAL A 11 3.21 -6.24 22.60
C VAL A 11 2.34 -7.48 22.84
N LEU A 12 2.59 -8.25 23.90
CA LEU A 12 1.87 -9.49 24.23
C LEU A 12 0.33 -9.35 24.25
N PRO A 13 -0.27 -8.28 24.80
CA PRO A 13 -1.72 -8.07 24.75
C PRO A 13 -2.29 -7.92 23.34
N HIS A 14 -1.45 -7.58 22.36
CA HIS A 14 -1.81 -7.40 20.96
C HIS A 14 -1.56 -8.66 20.12
N VAL A 15 -0.90 -9.68 20.66
CA VAL A 15 -0.67 -10.94 19.96
C VAL A 15 -1.90 -11.84 20.09
N ARG A 16 -2.53 -12.13 18.94
CA ARG A 16 -3.72 -12.99 18.85
C ARG A 16 -3.33 -14.46 18.71
N PHE A 17 -2.94 -15.11 19.80
CA PHE A 17 -2.59 -16.54 19.75
C PHE A 17 -3.77 -17.42 19.31
N LEU A 18 -5.00 -17.03 19.68
CA LEU A 18 -6.22 -17.75 19.32
C LEU A 18 -6.63 -17.58 17.84
N ALA A 19 -5.94 -16.72 17.09
CA ALA A 19 -6.12 -16.58 15.66
C ALA A 19 -5.28 -17.59 14.83
N MET A 20 -4.43 -18.37 15.50
CA MET A 20 -3.60 -19.42 14.90
C MET A 20 -4.31 -20.77 14.91
N THR A 21 -3.87 -21.71 14.10
CA THR A 21 -4.21 -23.13 14.29
C THR A 21 -3.42 -23.73 15.46
N ALA A 22 -3.93 -24.82 16.05
CA ALA A 22 -3.23 -25.56 17.09
C ALA A 22 -1.83 -26.01 16.64
N GLU A 23 -1.69 -26.41 15.37
CA GLU A 23 -0.41 -26.82 14.79
C GLU A 23 0.59 -25.66 14.72
N GLU A 24 0.18 -24.50 14.19
CA GLU A 24 1.02 -23.30 14.11
C GLU A 24 1.46 -22.84 15.50
N PHE A 25 0.54 -22.86 16.47
CA PHE A 25 0.84 -22.51 17.85
C PHE A 25 1.88 -23.45 18.46
N CYS A 26 1.69 -24.77 18.31
CA CYS A 26 2.60 -25.79 18.83
C CYS A 26 3.96 -25.82 18.14
N LYS A 27 4.03 -25.46 16.84
CA LYS A 27 5.30 -25.37 16.09
C LYS A 27 6.04 -24.05 16.34
N GLY A 28 5.36 -22.99 16.74
CA GLY A 28 5.95 -21.67 16.97
C GLY A 28 5.89 -21.23 18.44
N PRO A 29 4.94 -20.37 18.84
CA PRO A 29 4.93 -19.72 20.17
C PRO A 29 5.11 -20.66 21.36
N ALA A 30 4.53 -21.86 21.32
CA ALA A 30 4.60 -22.81 22.43
C ALA A 30 6.02 -23.35 22.71
N LYS A 31 6.93 -23.29 21.72
CA LYS A 31 8.31 -23.82 21.83
C LYS A 31 9.35 -22.75 22.13
N ASN A 32 9.02 -21.48 21.90
CA ASN A 32 10.02 -20.40 21.87
C ASN A 32 10.35 -19.81 23.26
N GLY A 33 9.78 -20.36 24.34
CA GLY A 33 10.04 -19.93 25.72
C GLY A 33 9.44 -18.55 26.08
N LEU A 34 8.57 -18.00 25.23
CA LEU A 34 7.87 -16.73 25.46
C LEU A 34 6.76 -16.87 26.52
N LEU A 35 6.07 -18.01 26.49
CA LEU A 35 4.91 -18.33 27.32
C LEU A 35 5.30 -19.39 28.36
N SER A 36 4.70 -19.31 29.54
CA SER A 36 4.80 -20.38 30.54
C SER A 36 4.05 -21.64 30.08
N LYS A 37 4.32 -22.78 30.72
CA LYS A 37 3.60 -24.03 30.39
C LYS A 37 2.10 -23.91 30.62
N ASP A 38 1.70 -23.21 31.68
CA ASP A 38 0.29 -22.99 32.03
C ASP A 38 -0.40 -22.08 31.01
N GLU A 39 0.30 -21.05 30.53
CA GLU A 39 -0.19 -20.17 29.47
C GLU A 39 -0.36 -20.93 28.15
N CYS A 40 0.64 -21.75 27.78
CA CYS A 40 0.55 -22.61 26.60
C CYS A 40 -0.64 -23.57 26.70
N TYR A 41 -0.84 -24.20 27.87
CA TYR A 41 -1.97 -25.09 28.10
C TYR A 41 -3.31 -24.35 27.95
N ALA A 42 -3.47 -23.19 28.59
CA ALA A 42 -4.70 -22.41 28.53
C ALA A 42 -5.03 -21.95 27.09
N ILE A 43 -4.03 -21.50 26.33
CA ILE A 43 -4.21 -21.13 24.92
C ILE A 43 -4.61 -22.35 24.09
N PHE A 44 -3.91 -23.47 24.25
CA PHE A 44 -4.20 -24.69 23.49
C PHE A 44 -5.62 -25.22 23.75
N MET A 45 -6.06 -25.20 25.01
CA MET A 45 -7.44 -25.56 25.38
C MET A 45 -8.46 -24.64 24.70
N ASN A 46 -8.21 -23.33 24.69
CA ASN A 46 -9.07 -22.35 24.02
C ASN A 46 -9.03 -22.41 22.49
N LEU A 47 -7.95 -22.91 21.89
CA LEU A 47 -7.88 -23.20 20.45
C LEU A 47 -8.80 -24.37 20.06
N ALA A 48 -8.92 -25.38 20.94
CA ALA A 48 -9.79 -26.53 20.72
C ALA A 48 -11.27 -26.21 21.01
N ILE A 49 -11.53 -25.55 22.15
CA ILE A 49 -12.88 -25.17 22.58
C ILE A 49 -12.83 -23.74 23.13
N PRO A 50 -13.34 -22.75 22.39
CA PRO A 50 -13.37 -21.36 22.83
C PRO A 50 -14.03 -21.17 24.20
N GLY A 51 -13.32 -20.52 25.12
CA GLY A 51 -13.83 -20.16 26.45
C GLY A 51 -13.85 -21.31 27.48
N ILE A 52 -13.32 -22.49 27.14
CA ILE A 52 -13.31 -23.66 28.05
C ILE A 52 -12.52 -23.38 29.35
N VAL A 53 -11.48 -22.54 29.28
CA VAL A 53 -10.70 -22.09 30.42
C VAL A 53 -10.44 -20.59 30.32
N PRO A 54 -10.30 -19.86 31.45
CA PRO A 54 -9.95 -18.45 31.42
C PRO A 54 -8.64 -18.19 30.67
N MET A 55 -8.61 -17.12 29.87
CA MET A 55 -7.38 -16.70 29.22
C MET A 55 -6.38 -16.11 30.23
N PRO A 56 -5.07 -16.41 30.09
CA PRO A 56 -4.06 -15.85 30.98
C PRO A 56 -4.03 -14.31 30.96
N LYS A 57 -3.73 -13.71 32.12
CA LYS A 57 -3.68 -12.25 32.28
C LYS A 57 -2.63 -11.63 31.37
N GLY A 58 -3.00 -10.55 30.68
CA GLY A 58 -2.10 -9.83 29.78
C GLY A 58 -2.01 -10.42 28.37
N LEU A 59 -2.72 -11.52 28.08
CA LEU A 59 -2.80 -12.10 26.74
C LEU A 59 -4.15 -11.80 26.08
N SER A 60 -4.14 -11.70 24.76
CA SER A 60 -5.35 -11.42 23.98
C SER A 60 -6.30 -12.62 23.97
N SER A 61 -7.60 -12.37 24.18
CA SER A 61 -8.69 -13.32 23.93
C SER A 61 -9.29 -13.21 22.52
N ASP A 62 -8.71 -12.37 21.67
CA ASP A 62 -9.22 -12.12 20.31
C ASP A 62 -8.96 -13.32 19.40
N MET A 63 -10.04 -13.93 18.90
CA MET A 63 -10.04 -15.07 17.98
C MET A 63 -10.13 -14.66 16.51
N THR A 64 -10.22 -13.36 16.23
CA THR A 64 -10.35 -12.86 14.86
C THR A 64 -9.12 -13.27 14.08
N LYS A 65 -9.31 -14.16 13.09
CA LYS A 65 -8.26 -14.62 12.20
C LYS A 65 -7.48 -13.42 11.68
N ARG A 66 -6.15 -13.53 11.65
CA ARG A 66 -5.33 -12.54 10.96
C ARG A 66 -5.78 -12.57 9.51
N THR A 67 -6.47 -11.53 9.06
CA THR A 67 -6.63 -11.31 7.64
C THR A 67 -5.24 -11.11 7.08
N VAL A 68 -4.98 -11.67 5.90
CA VAL A 68 -3.85 -11.26 5.07
C VAL A 68 -3.86 -9.72 5.06
N PRO A 69 -2.71 -9.02 5.14
CA PRO A 69 -2.68 -7.57 4.95
C PRO A 69 -3.62 -7.25 3.79
N PRO A 70 -4.57 -6.30 3.96
CA PRO A 70 -5.74 -6.22 3.10
C PRO A 70 -5.28 -6.29 1.64
N ASP A 71 -5.99 -7.10 0.84
CA ASP A 71 -5.90 -7.03 -0.61
C ASP A 71 -6.08 -5.56 -0.95
N PHE A 72 -4.99 -4.89 -1.30
CA PHE A 72 -5.06 -3.49 -1.63
C PHE A 72 -5.94 -3.40 -2.87
N PHE A 73 -6.90 -2.49 -2.85
CA PHE A 73 -7.67 -2.21 -4.05
C PHE A 73 -6.93 -1.15 -4.88
N ILE A 74 -7.23 -1.10 -6.18
CA ILE A 74 -6.68 -0.09 -7.09
C ILE A 74 -7.84 0.76 -7.60
N SER A 75 -7.84 2.05 -7.26
CA SER A 75 -8.72 3.03 -7.88
C SER A 75 -8.04 3.64 -9.11
N THR A 76 -8.76 3.73 -10.23
CA THR A 76 -8.17 4.10 -11.53
C THR A 76 -8.88 5.30 -12.17
N ARG A 77 -8.16 6.40 -12.34
CA ARG A 77 -8.68 7.61 -12.99
C ARG A 77 -8.92 7.45 -14.51
N PHE A 78 -8.11 6.65 -15.19
CA PHE A 78 -8.13 6.50 -16.64
C PHE A 78 -8.23 5.04 -17.05
N LYS A 79 -9.20 4.72 -17.90
CA LYS A 79 -9.19 3.46 -18.65
C LYS A 79 -8.59 3.73 -20.03
N PRO A 80 -7.37 3.25 -20.33
CA PRO A 80 -6.73 3.52 -21.61
C PRO A 80 -7.56 2.91 -22.74
N THR A 81 -7.88 3.71 -23.74
CA THR A 81 -8.52 3.26 -25.01
C THR A 81 -7.49 3.00 -26.12
N GLY A 82 -6.25 3.41 -25.88
CA GLY A 82 -5.10 3.28 -26.77
C GLY A 82 -3.91 4.02 -26.19
N PHE A 83 -2.74 3.81 -26.79
CA PHE A 83 -1.48 4.44 -26.42
C PHE A 83 -0.91 5.19 -27.62
N HIS A 84 -0.16 6.25 -27.35
CA HIS A 84 0.48 7.09 -28.35
C HIS A 84 1.78 7.67 -27.80
N SER A 85 2.71 7.99 -28.69
CA SER A 85 3.91 8.74 -28.33
C SER A 85 3.51 10.11 -27.79
N PRO A 86 4.17 10.60 -26.73
CA PRO A 86 3.83 11.88 -26.15
C PRO A 86 4.17 13.01 -27.12
N VAL A 87 3.25 13.96 -27.30
CA VAL A 87 3.46 15.14 -28.18
C VAL A 87 4.59 16.03 -27.67
N ARG A 88 4.85 16.01 -26.35
CA ARG A 88 5.94 16.74 -25.69
C ARG A 88 6.64 15.82 -24.70
N PRO A 89 7.97 15.95 -24.55
CA PRO A 89 8.71 15.18 -23.54
C PRO A 89 8.11 15.35 -22.14
N ILE A 90 7.89 14.24 -21.44
CA ILE A 90 7.31 14.23 -20.12
C ILE A 90 8.42 14.33 -19.08
N ARG A 91 8.34 15.34 -18.22
CA ARG A 91 9.21 15.52 -17.04
C ARG A 91 8.47 15.28 -15.73
N VAL A 92 7.16 15.50 -15.72
CA VAL A 92 6.30 15.33 -14.56
C VAL A 92 5.00 14.67 -14.99
N CYS A 93 4.55 13.68 -14.23
CA CYS A 93 3.19 13.15 -14.34
C CYS A 93 2.63 12.97 -12.93
N GLY A 94 1.31 13.10 -12.79
CA GLY A 94 0.71 13.16 -11.47
C GLY A 94 -0.77 12.83 -11.44
N ILE A 95 -1.25 12.65 -10.21
CA ILE A 95 -2.66 12.45 -9.91
C ILE A 95 -3.04 13.26 -8.68
N ARG A 96 -4.17 13.95 -8.77
CA ARG A 96 -4.77 14.70 -7.66
C ARG A 96 -6.13 14.11 -7.35
N PHE A 97 -6.40 13.82 -6.09
CA PHE A 97 -7.60 13.13 -5.66
C PHE A 97 -8.04 13.48 -4.24
N THR A 98 -9.29 13.17 -3.93
CA THR A 98 -9.87 13.20 -2.57
C THR A 98 -10.67 11.92 -2.37
N VAL A 99 -10.50 11.26 -1.22
CA VAL A 99 -11.36 10.14 -0.83
C VAL A 99 -12.50 10.70 0.00
N THR A 100 -13.77 10.43 -0.33
CA THR A 100 -14.90 11.14 0.29
C THR A 100 -15.53 10.41 1.47
N ASN A 101 -15.56 9.09 1.45
CA ASN A 101 -16.37 8.31 2.39
C ASN A 101 -15.57 7.50 3.42
N HIS A 102 -14.30 7.18 3.15
CA HIS A 102 -13.45 6.38 4.04
C HIS A 102 -12.04 6.96 4.20
N ASP A 103 -11.47 6.76 5.38
CA ASP A 103 -10.04 6.92 5.58
C ASP A 103 -9.31 5.73 4.95
N ILE A 104 -8.16 5.97 4.33
CA ILE A 104 -7.40 4.94 3.63
C ILE A 104 -5.94 4.93 4.04
N PHE A 105 -5.29 3.81 3.73
CA PHE A 105 -3.84 3.68 3.77
C PHE A 105 -3.29 3.64 2.35
N LEU A 106 -2.62 4.72 1.94
CA LEU A 106 -1.97 4.81 0.64
C LEU A 106 -0.63 4.07 0.68
N VAL A 107 -0.49 3.05 -0.18
CA VAL A 107 0.69 2.16 -0.22
C VAL A 107 1.52 2.28 -1.50
N GLY A 108 0.95 2.84 -2.57
CA GLY A 108 1.59 2.89 -3.88
C GLY A 108 0.78 3.68 -4.90
N VAL A 109 1.37 3.86 -6.08
CA VAL A 109 0.78 4.60 -7.20
C VAL A 109 1.24 4.00 -8.53
N GLY A 110 0.34 4.03 -9.53
CA GLY A 110 0.64 3.64 -10.90
C GLY A 110 0.60 4.83 -11.84
N PHE A 111 1.60 4.96 -12.71
CA PHE A 111 1.63 5.92 -13.81
C PHE A 111 1.58 5.17 -15.13
N PRO A 112 0.63 5.48 -16.02
CA PRO A 112 0.47 4.77 -17.29
C PRO A 112 1.50 5.26 -18.32
N VAL A 113 2.77 5.11 -18.00
CA VAL A 113 3.92 5.39 -18.86
C VAL A 113 4.54 4.04 -19.19
N ARG A 114 4.72 3.74 -20.48
CA ARG A 114 5.19 2.44 -20.96
C ARG A 114 6.24 2.60 -22.04
N LEU A 115 6.95 1.52 -22.37
CA LEU A 115 7.70 1.46 -23.63
C LEU A 115 6.74 1.25 -24.80
N ASP A 116 7.08 1.86 -25.93
CA ASP A 116 6.49 1.54 -27.22
C ASP A 116 6.67 0.05 -27.53
N THR A 117 5.66 -0.56 -28.13
CA THR A 117 5.69 -1.97 -28.53
C THR A 117 6.81 -2.27 -29.52
N ASN A 118 7.19 -1.29 -30.33
CA ASN A 118 8.26 -1.37 -31.31
C ASN A 118 9.65 -1.12 -30.71
N TYR A 119 9.79 -0.92 -29.41
CA TYR A 119 11.10 -0.78 -28.80
C TYR A 119 11.96 -2.05 -29.01
N PHE A 120 13.05 -1.90 -29.75
CA PHE A 120 13.85 -3.03 -30.25
C PHE A 120 14.97 -3.47 -29.30
N SER A 121 15.27 -2.71 -28.23
CA SER A 121 16.35 -3.08 -27.30
C SER A 121 15.91 -4.17 -26.32
N VAL A 122 16.80 -5.16 -26.12
CA VAL A 122 16.65 -6.24 -25.14
C VAL A 122 16.76 -5.70 -23.71
N ARG A 123 17.49 -4.59 -23.50
CA ARG A 123 17.63 -3.96 -22.18
C ARG A 123 16.52 -2.94 -21.97
N GLN A 124 15.81 -3.10 -20.86
CA GLN A 124 14.84 -2.10 -20.42
C GLN A 124 15.56 -0.85 -19.93
N PRO A 125 15.20 0.34 -20.43
CA PRO A 125 15.78 1.59 -19.96
C PRO A 125 15.35 1.83 -18.51
N LYS A 126 16.33 2.25 -17.70
CA LYS A 126 16.15 2.62 -16.30
C LYS A 126 16.11 4.14 -16.19
N PHE A 127 15.20 4.61 -15.35
CA PHE A 127 14.97 6.02 -15.08
C PHE A 127 15.05 6.26 -13.59
N ASP A 128 15.64 7.39 -13.23
CA ASP A 128 15.66 7.89 -11.86
C ASP A 128 14.81 9.15 -11.76
N GLY A 129 14.26 9.38 -10.57
CA GLY A 129 13.38 10.51 -10.32
C GLY A 129 13.04 10.68 -8.85
N SER A 130 12.03 11.51 -8.60
CA SER A 130 11.43 11.69 -7.29
C SER A 130 9.92 11.54 -7.37
N LEU A 131 9.36 10.71 -6.49
CA LEU A 131 7.94 10.66 -6.22
C LEU A 131 7.63 11.61 -5.06
N ARG A 132 6.82 12.63 -5.32
CA ARG A 132 6.38 13.61 -4.34
C ARG A 132 4.94 13.35 -3.96
N PHE A 133 4.66 13.27 -2.67
CA PHE A 133 3.32 13.22 -2.11
C PHE A 133 3.02 14.53 -1.37
N LEU A 134 1.99 15.23 -1.81
CA LEU A 134 1.47 16.42 -1.15
C LEU A 134 0.08 16.14 -0.61
N TYR A 135 -0.20 16.60 0.61
CA TYR A 135 -1.53 16.48 1.20
C TYR A 135 -1.81 17.65 2.13
N LYS A 136 -3.06 18.08 2.17
CA LYS A 136 -3.51 19.15 3.07
C LYS A 136 -3.84 18.58 4.44
N ILE A 137 -3.29 19.13 5.52
CA ILE A 137 -3.73 18.77 6.88
C ILE A 137 -4.86 19.69 7.34
N GLN A 138 -4.79 20.97 6.95
CA GLN A 138 -5.75 22.06 7.20
C GLN A 138 -5.83 22.96 5.95
N GLU A 139 -6.81 23.86 5.87
CA GLU A 139 -7.07 24.68 4.65
C GLU A 139 -5.79 25.34 4.07
N ASP A 140 -4.86 25.78 4.92
CA ASP A 140 -3.62 26.47 4.53
C ASP A 140 -2.32 25.68 4.75
N LYS A 141 -2.36 24.50 5.39
CA LYS A 141 -1.14 23.73 5.67
C LYS A 141 -1.02 22.53 4.75
N ILE A 142 -0.11 22.64 3.77
CA ILE A 142 0.29 21.56 2.86
C ILE A 142 1.55 20.90 3.42
N GLU A 143 1.48 19.59 3.66
CA GLU A 143 2.67 18.78 3.91
C GLU A 143 3.20 18.20 2.60
N ARG A 144 4.51 17.97 2.56
CA ARG A 144 5.23 17.44 1.40
C ARG A 144 6.19 16.35 1.82
N GLU A 145 6.13 15.25 1.10
CA GLU A 145 7.00 14.09 1.29
C GLU A 145 7.62 13.72 -0.05
N ASP A 146 8.94 13.78 -0.17
CA ASP A 146 9.66 13.38 -1.37
C ASP A 146 10.39 12.05 -1.18
N MET A 147 10.39 11.24 -2.22
CA MET A 147 11.06 9.95 -2.24
C MET A 147 11.81 9.78 -3.56
N SER A 148 13.12 9.54 -3.49
CA SER A 148 13.89 9.11 -4.66
C SER A 148 13.43 7.73 -5.12
N VAL A 149 13.18 7.60 -6.41
CA VAL A 149 12.71 6.38 -7.07
C VAL A 149 13.58 6.05 -8.28
N SER A 150 13.77 4.76 -8.51
CA SER A 150 14.37 4.21 -9.73
C SER A 150 13.39 3.19 -10.30
N PHE A 151 13.09 3.28 -11.59
CA PHE A 151 12.13 2.40 -12.25
C PHE A 151 12.58 2.07 -13.67
N SER A 152 12.07 0.96 -14.21
CA SER A 152 12.30 0.56 -15.60
C SER A 152 11.00 0.64 -16.36
N LEU A 153 11.06 1.11 -17.60
CA LEU A 153 9.90 1.01 -18.50
C LEU A 153 9.89 -0.37 -19.15
N ALA A 154 8.70 -0.90 -19.36
CA ALA A 154 8.47 -2.16 -20.03
C ALA A 154 7.32 -2.02 -21.02
N ARG A 155 7.31 -2.90 -22.03
CA ARG A 155 6.18 -3.02 -22.96
C ARG A 155 4.94 -3.49 -22.20
N ASP A 156 3.80 -2.88 -22.50
CA ASP A 156 2.48 -3.22 -21.95
C ASP A 156 2.34 -3.17 -20.42
N LYS A 157 3.31 -2.58 -19.71
CA LYS A 157 3.30 -2.47 -18.26
C LYS A 157 3.43 -1.02 -17.82
N ASP A 158 2.47 -0.58 -17.02
CA ASP A 158 2.51 0.72 -16.35
C ASP A 158 3.62 0.74 -15.29
N VAL A 159 4.20 1.92 -15.07
CA VAL A 159 5.10 2.15 -13.95
C VAL A 159 4.29 2.05 -12.66
N ARG A 160 4.67 1.13 -11.77
CA ARG A 160 4.07 0.99 -10.44
C ARG A 160 5.14 1.24 -9.39
N LEU A 161 4.90 2.23 -8.53
CA LEU A 161 5.81 2.63 -7.47
C LEU A 161 5.17 2.34 -6.12
N ARG A 162 5.88 1.60 -5.29
CA ARG A 162 5.52 1.40 -3.88
C ARG A 162 6.10 2.52 -3.04
N LEU A 163 5.31 3.04 -2.10
CA LEU A 163 5.78 4.05 -1.15
C LEU A 163 6.70 3.39 -0.10
N ARG A 164 7.75 4.10 0.33
CA ARG A 164 8.69 3.63 1.38
C ARG A 164 7.99 3.37 2.72
N LYS A 165 6.95 4.16 3.00
CA LYS A 165 6.05 3.99 4.14
C LYS A 165 4.61 4.09 3.65
N THR A 166 3.70 3.52 4.42
CA THR A 166 2.27 3.70 4.20
C THR A 166 1.84 5.08 4.72
N TYR A 167 1.02 5.80 3.97
CA TYR A 167 0.48 7.09 4.39
C TYR A 167 -1.00 6.93 4.77
N TYR A 168 -1.34 7.32 5.99
CA TYR A 168 -2.74 7.40 6.42
C TYR A 168 -3.37 8.66 5.85
N VAL A 169 -4.34 8.50 4.97
CA VAL A 169 -5.07 9.59 4.31
C VAL A 169 -6.47 9.64 4.89
N ARG A 170 -6.79 10.74 5.55
CA ARG A 170 -8.14 11.00 6.06
C ARG A 170 -9.08 11.37 4.91
N LYS A 171 -10.33 10.91 4.99
CA LYS A 171 -11.37 11.31 4.05
C LYS A 171 -11.55 12.83 4.03
N GLY A 172 -11.94 13.35 2.88
CA GLY A 172 -12.11 14.79 2.61
C GLY A 172 -10.79 15.54 2.37
N ILE A 173 -9.64 14.94 2.68
CA ILE A 173 -8.35 15.57 2.40
C ILE A 173 -8.00 15.45 0.93
N GLU A 174 -7.56 16.57 0.36
CA GLU A 174 -7.01 16.61 -0.98
C GLU A 174 -5.55 16.18 -0.98
N CYS A 175 -5.23 15.26 -1.88
CA CYS A 175 -3.95 14.63 -2.05
C CYS A 175 -3.45 14.78 -3.48
N GLU A 176 -2.14 14.92 -3.64
CA GLU A 176 -1.47 14.99 -4.94
C GLU A 176 -0.20 14.12 -4.91
N LEU A 177 -0.05 13.26 -5.93
CA LEU A 177 1.13 12.44 -6.15
C LEU A 177 1.75 12.82 -7.48
N GLU A 178 3.05 13.11 -7.48
CA GLU A 178 3.79 13.56 -8.67
C GLU A 178 5.07 12.76 -8.85
N LEU A 179 5.23 12.13 -10.00
CA LEU A 179 6.49 11.55 -10.44
C LEU A 179 7.25 12.57 -11.29
N HIS A 180 8.35 13.08 -10.74
CA HIS A 180 9.34 13.90 -11.43
C HIS A 180 10.45 12.98 -11.95
N VAL A 181 10.72 13.00 -13.25
CA VAL A 181 11.76 12.16 -13.88
C VAL A 181 12.96 13.02 -14.21
N ASN A 182 14.17 12.55 -13.86
CA ASN A 182 15.41 13.30 -14.05
C ASN A 182 15.74 13.45 -15.54
N SER A 183 15.59 12.37 -16.30
CA SER A 183 15.69 12.35 -17.77
C SER A 183 14.31 12.48 -18.39
N MET A 184 14.21 13.27 -19.47
CA MET A 184 12.98 13.45 -20.22
C MET A 184 12.50 12.11 -20.81
N LEU A 185 11.23 11.80 -20.63
CA LEU A 185 10.57 10.68 -21.30
C LEU A 185 10.05 11.17 -22.67
N ALA A 186 10.67 10.74 -23.77
CA ALA A 186 10.37 11.24 -25.10
C ALA A 186 10.25 10.11 -26.13
N GLU A 187 11.38 9.62 -26.63
CA GLU A 187 11.44 8.57 -27.65
C GLU A 187 11.14 7.20 -27.04
N ASP A 188 10.44 6.35 -27.82
CA ASP A 188 10.04 4.99 -27.43
C ASP A 188 9.21 4.87 -26.14
N VAL A 189 8.62 5.98 -25.69
CA VAL A 189 7.67 6.01 -24.59
C VAL A 189 6.28 6.21 -25.15
N VAL A 190 5.31 5.49 -24.59
CA VAL A 190 3.90 5.69 -24.91
C VAL A 190 3.09 6.00 -23.66
N ILE A 191 2.10 6.87 -23.85
CA ILE A 191 1.15 7.29 -22.82
C ILE A 191 -0.29 7.02 -23.29
N PRO A 192 -1.23 6.83 -22.34
CA PRO A 192 -2.60 6.53 -22.69
C PRO A 192 -3.28 7.72 -23.36
N ASN A 193 -4.23 7.42 -24.23
CA ASN A 193 -5.13 8.43 -24.74
C ASN A 193 -6.10 8.88 -23.64
N MET A 194 -5.98 10.14 -23.22
CA MET A 194 -6.68 10.71 -22.05
C MET A 194 -8.11 11.18 -22.35
N ARG A 195 -8.78 10.56 -23.35
CA ARG A 195 -10.15 10.91 -23.78
C ARG A 195 -11.21 10.52 -22.75
N ASN A 196 -11.02 9.40 -22.04
CA ASN A 196 -11.97 8.93 -21.03
C ASN A 196 -11.47 9.31 -19.63
N ARG A 197 -11.84 10.51 -19.16
CA ARG A 197 -11.45 11.04 -17.85
C ARG A 197 -12.57 10.79 -16.85
N LYS A 198 -12.44 9.75 -16.02
CA LYS A 198 -13.32 9.60 -14.87
C LYS A 198 -13.00 10.71 -13.87
N LYS A 199 -14.02 11.44 -13.44
CA LYS A 199 -13.93 12.36 -12.30
C LYS A 199 -14.09 11.63 -10.97
N GLU A 200 -14.62 10.40 -11.00
CA GLU A 200 -14.92 9.62 -9.82
C GLU A 200 -14.76 8.12 -10.12
N ASP A 201 -14.29 7.36 -9.14
CA ASP A 201 -14.25 5.90 -9.19
C ASP A 201 -14.52 5.33 -7.79
N THR A 202 -15.46 4.39 -7.71
CA THR A 202 -15.80 3.70 -6.46
C THR A 202 -15.35 2.24 -6.55
N VAL A 203 -14.48 1.82 -5.63
CA VAL A 203 -13.91 0.47 -5.57
C VAL A 203 -14.05 -0.03 -4.15
N ASP A 204 -14.61 -1.23 -3.96
CA ASP A 204 -14.85 -1.84 -2.65
C ASP A 204 -15.58 -0.91 -1.66
N GLY A 205 -16.54 -0.14 -2.19
CA GLY A 205 -17.29 0.85 -1.43
C GLY A 205 -16.55 2.14 -1.11
N ILE A 206 -15.28 2.31 -1.53
CA ILE A 206 -14.48 3.51 -1.31
C ILE A 206 -14.48 4.38 -2.55
N THR A 207 -14.86 5.65 -2.39
CA THR A 207 -15.06 6.60 -3.50
C THR A 207 -13.90 7.60 -3.58
N PHE A 208 -13.26 7.64 -4.76
CA PHE A 208 -12.21 8.60 -5.11
C PHE A 208 -12.76 9.62 -6.07
N HIS A 209 -12.63 10.90 -5.73
CA HIS A 209 -12.83 12.00 -6.67
C HIS A 209 -11.50 12.47 -7.21
N PHE A 210 -11.35 12.51 -8.53
CA PHE A 210 -10.14 12.90 -9.22
C PHE A 210 -10.23 14.33 -9.74
N HIS A 211 -9.25 15.15 -9.36
CA HIS A 211 -9.15 16.55 -9.73
C HIS A 211 -8.26 16.75 -10.95
N GLN A 212 -8.44 17.84 -11.68
CA GLN A 212 -7.54 18.17 -12.78
C GLN A 212 -6.09 18.31 -12.27
N PHE A 213 -5.17 17.64 -12.95
CA PHE A 213 -3.74 17.77 -12.70
C PHE A 213 -3.18 18.69 -13.78
N ASN A 214 -2.58 19.80 -13.37
CA ASN A 214 -2.05 20.83 -14.26
C ASN A 214 -0.56 21.03 -13.95
N ARG A 215 0.34 20.37 -14.70
CA ARG A 215 1.78 20.62 -14.72
C ARG A 215 2.39 20.21 -16.05
#